data_AF-A0A1R2CZN5-F1
#
_entry.id   AF-A0A1R2CZN5-F1
#
_cell.length_a   1.000
_cell.length_b   1.000
_cell.length_c   1.000
_cell.angle_alpha   90.00
_cell.angle_beta   90.00
_cell.angle_gamma   90.00
#
_symmetry.space_group_name_H-M   'P 1'
#
loop_
_entity.id
_entity.type
_entity.pdbx_description
1 polymer ?
#
loop_
_entity_poly.entity_id
_entity_poly.type
_entity_poly.pdbx_seq_one_letter_code
_entity_poly.pdbx_strand_id
1 'polypeptide(L)'
;MYYFIVLVVLDIIFEILNYFWSSIGDIFKKNSPWSDCPKDLDFWHSVHSIVALVNLCLILLIFGRFRNRFFPPLFLMRSAAVLQSFSLYWLVLGWMWIEEVIEKDKSCMPETTFEVITTYIGGVGLWILELSLIVKGFELGNYNRELNLPSVEVIQKLEEVDLAEESLCSICLDAIHRGVSLSCNHTFHKLCIERWVESSATCPYCRTAI
;
A
#
# COMPACT_ATOMS: atom_id res chain seq x y z
N MET A 1 -25.88 -15.64 16.25
CA MET A 1 -25.70 -14.79 17.44
C MET A 1 -24.49 -13.86 17.30
N TYR A 2 -23.27 -14.38 17.06
CA TYR A 2 -22.07 -13.54 16.87
C TYR A 2 -22.19 -12.49 15.74
N TYR A 3 -22.63 -12.89 14.55
CA TYR A 3 -22.82 -11.99 13.41
C TYR A 3 -23.80 -10.85 13.71
N PHE A 4 -24.92 -11.16 14.38
CA PHE A 4 -25.91 -10.16 14.78
C PHE A 4 -25.33 -9.14 15.77
N ILE A 5 -24.52 -9.60 16.73
CA ILE A 5 -23.83 -8.71 17.68
C ILE A 5 -22.84 -7.80 16.95
N VAL A 6 -22.07 -8.33 15.99
CA VAL A 6 -21.11 -7.55 15.20
C VAL A 6 -21.82 -6.45 14.40
N LEU A 7 -22.92 -6.77 13.73
CA LEU A 7 -23.70 -5.77 12.97
C LEU A 7 -24.22 -4.65 13.89
N VAL A 8 -24.84 -5.00 15.02
CA VAL A 8 -25.35 -4.00 15.98
C VAL A 8 -24.22 -3.10 16.50
N VAL A 9 -23.05 -3.67 16.78
CA VAL A 9 -21.89 -2.88 17.23
C VAL A 9 -21.40 -1.92 16.13
N LEU A 10 -21.35 -2.38 14.87
CA LEU A 10 -20.95 -1.54 13.75
C LEU A 10 -21.96 -0.40 13.52
N ASP A 11 -23.25 -0.68 13.61
CA ASP A 11 -24.31 0.34 13.50
C ASP A 11 -24.19 1.39 14.60
N ILE A 12 -23.97 0.98 15.86
CA ILE A 12 -23.76 1.92 16.98
C ILE A 12 -22.52 2.77 16.77
N ILE A 13 -21.39 2.17 16.35
CA ILE A 13 -20.16 2.90 16.06
C ILE A 13 -20.41 3.93 14.95
N PHE A 14 -21.11 3.51 13.90
CA PHE A 14 -21.44 4.36 12.76
C PHE A 14 -22.28 5.57 13.20
N GLU A 15 -23.33 5.37 13.99
CA GLU A 15 -24.17 6.45 14.53
C GLU A 15 -23.37 7.44 15.41
N ILE A 16 -22.52 6.92 16.30
CA ILE A 16 -21.65 7.75 17.14
C ILE A 16 -20.72 8.61 16.28
N LEU A 17 -20.11 8.03 15.25
CA LEU A 17 -19.23 8.76 14.35
C LEU A 17 -20.01 9.80 13.55
N ASN A 18 -21.18 9.46 13.00
CA ASN A 18 -22.01 10.40 12.26
C ASN A 18 -22.42 11.60 13.15
N TYR A 19 -22.83 11.35 14.39
CA TYR A 19 -23.14 12.39 15.36
C TYR A 19 -21.92 13.29 15.66
N PHE A 20 -20.75 12.68 15.86
CA PHE A 20 -19.50 13.39 16.09
C PHE A 20 -19.14 14.31 14.92
N TRP A 21 -19.18 13.81 13.68
CA TRP A 21 -18.89 14.60 12.49
C TRP A 21 -19.91 15.69 12.24
N SER A 22 -21.20 15.43 12.52
CA SER A 22 -22.24 16.46 12.48
C SER A 22 -21.95 17.58 13.47
N SER A 23 -21.55 17.24 14.69
CA SER A 23 -21.19 18.21 15.73
C SER A 23 -19.97 19.05 15.35
N ILE A 24 -18.97 18.45 14.68
CA ILE A 24 -17.84 19.21 14.14
C ILE A 24 -18.30 20.12 13.00
N GLY A 25 -19.13 19.61 12.10
CA GLY A 25 -19.72 20.39 11.01
C GLY A 25 -20.40 21.67 11.52
N ASP A 26 -21.19 21.57 12.60
CA ASP A 26 -21.86 22.74 13.21
C ASP A 26 -20.89 23.84 13.67
N ILE A 27 -19.65 23.49 14.06
CA ILE A 27 -18.60 24.46 14.41
C ILE A 27 -18.13 25.22 13.16
N PHE A 28 -17.94 24.51 12.04
CA PHE A 28 -17.55 25.11 10.76
C PHE A 28 -18.66 25.98 10.16
N LYS A 29 -19.91 25.57 10.39
CA LYS A 29 -21.11 26.20 9.85
C LYS A 29 -21.42 27.60 10.40
N LYS A 30 -20.88 27.97 11.57
CA LYS A 30 -21.28 29.15 12.36
C LYS A 30 -21.17 30.50 11.62
N ASN A 31 -20.43 30.57 10.50
CA ASN A 31 -20.29 31.77 9.67
C ASN A 31 -20.53 31.51 8.17
N SER A 32 -21.14 30.38 7.82
CA SER A 32 -21.39 30.00 6.42
C SER A 32 -22.73 30.56 5.93
N PRO A 33 -22.86 30.97 4.65
CA PRO A 33 -24.15 31.30 4.02
C PRO A 33 -25.17 30.16 4.10
N TRP A 34 -24.71 28.94 4.33
CA TRP A 34 -25.52 27.71 4.40
C TRP A 34 -25.82 27.30 5.85
N SER A 35 -25.80 28.23 6.80
CA SER A 35 -26.00 27.98 8.23
C SER A 35 -27.32 27.32 8.59
N ASP A 36 -28.32 27.43 7.72
CA ASP A 36 -29.67 26.90 7.94
C ASP A 36 -29.86 25.48 7.38
N CYS A 37 -28.88 24.95 6.64
CA CYS A 37 -29.01 23.66 5.95
C CYS A 37 -28.87 22.44 6.87
N PRO A 38 -29.54 21.31 6.60
CA PRO A 38 -29.54 20.17 7.52
C PRO A 38 -28.15 19.54 7.75
N LYS A 39 -27.23 19.67 6.78
CA LYS A 39 -25.82 19.23 6.88
C LYS A 39 -24.89 20.25 6.22
N ASP A 40 -23.63 20.27 6.66
CA ASP A 40 -22.57 21.12 6.11
C ASP A 40 -21.80 20.36 5.02
N LEU A 41 -22.20 20.55 3.75
CA LEU A 41 -21.56 19.93 2.59
C LEU A 41 -20.18 20.52 2.28
N ASP A 42 -19.92 21.79 2.66
CA ASP A 42 -18.62 22.43 2.46
C ASP A 42 -17.55 21.80 3.36
N PHE A 43 -17.93 21.46 4.59
CA PHE A 43 -17.08 20.70 5.50
C PHE A 43 -16.73 19.32 4.90
N TRP A 44 -17.72 18.59 4.36
CA TRP A 44 -17.48 17.31 3.71
C TRP A 44 -16.50 17.43 2.53
N HIS A 45 -16.75 18.37 1.61
CA HIS A 45 -15.88 18.64 0.45
C HIS A 45 -14.45 18.95 0.86
N SER A 46 -14.28 19.80 1.88
CA SER A 46 -12.97 20.24 2.36
C SER A 46 -12.16 19.07 2.93
N VAL A 47 -12.78 18.29 3.81
CA VAL A 47 -12.13 17.12 4.42
C VAL A 47 -11.80 16.07 3.36
N HIS A 48 -12.72 15.80 2.43
CA HIS A 48 -12.48 14.84 1.35
C HIS A 48 -11.26 15.25 0.51
N SER A 49 -11.20 16.52 0.10
CA SER A 49 -10.11 17.06 -0.71
C SER A 49 -8.75 16.98 0.00
N ILE A 50 -8.71 17.26 1.31
CA ILE A 50 -7.48 17.18 2.10
C ILE A 50 -6.99 15.73 2.21
N VAL A 51 -7.89 14.78 2.52
CA VAL A 51 -7.55 13.35 2.68
C VAL A 51 -7.02 12.78 1.36
N ALA A 52 -7.71 13.07 0.25
CA ALA A 52 -7.30 12.71 -1.09
C ALA A 52 -5.88 13.21 -1.42
N LEU A 53 -5.57 14.48 -1.13
CA LEU A 53 -4.25 15.04 -1.38
C LEU A 53 -3.16 14.34 -0.55
N VAL A 54 -3.43 14.09 0.74
CA VAL A 54 -2.48 13.40 1.64
C VAL A 54 -2.20 11.97 1.16
N ASN A 55 -3.25 11.23 0.75
CA ASN A 55 -3.10 9.89 0.18
C ASN A 55 -2.24 9.90 -1.08
N LEU A 56 -2.55 10.80 -2.03
CA LEU A 56 -1.78 10.94 -3.25
C LEU A 56 -0.30 11.24 -2.96
N CYS A 57 -0.01 12.17 -2.05
CA CYS A 57 1.37 12.48 -1.64
C CYS A 57 2.09 11.26 -1.05
N LEU A 58 1.44 10.51 -0.15
CA LEU A 58 2.03 9.30 0.45
C LEU A 58 2.31 8.22 -0.58
N ILE A 59 1.38 8.00 -1.51
CA ILE A 59 1.54 7.02 -2.59
C ILE A 59 2.69 7.43 -3.51
N LEU A 60 2.79 8.71 -3.90
CA LEU A 60 3.90 9.21 -4.71
C LEU A 60 5.25 9.07 -3.98
N LEU A 61 5.30 9.28 -2.67
CA LEU A 61 6.50 9.05 -1.86
C LEU A 61 6.88 7.57 -1.80
N ILE A 62 5.90 6.68 -1.67
CA ILE A 62 6.08 5.22 -1.70
C ILE A 62 6.62 4.78 -3.06
N PHE A 63 6.02 5.25 -4.17
CA PHE A 63 6.47 4.98 -5.53
C PHE A 63 7.86 5.55 -5.84
N GLY A 64 8.15 6.77 -5.38
CA GLY A 64 9.47 7.38 -5.52
C GLY A 64 10.56 6.54 -4.85
N ARG A 65 10.26 5.94 -3.69
CA ARG A 65 11.17 5.00 -3.00
C ARG A 65 11.31 3.67 -3.74
N PHE A 66 10.20 3.11 -4.24
CA PHE A 66 10.24 1.90 -5.08
C PHE A 66 11.12 2.08 -6.32
N ARG A 67 11.00 3.23 -7.01
CA ARG A 67 11.85 3.56 -8.17
C ARG A 67 13.33 3.58 -7.83
N ASN A 68 13.68 4.03 -6.62
CA ASN A 68 15.05 4.09 -6.14
C ASN A 68 15.54 2.77 -5.52
N ARG A 69 14.83 1.65 -5.75
CA ARG A 69 15.09 0.31 -5.18
C ARG A 69 15.14 0.24 -3.65
N PHE A 70 14.70 1.28 -2.95
CA PHE A 70 14.53 1.23 -1.50
C PHE A 70 13.12 0.74 -1.21
N PHE A 71 13.02 -0.42 -0.56
CA PHE A 71 11.72 -0.88 -0.06
C PHE A 71 11.16 0.19 0.89
N PRO A 72 9.94 0.70 0.67
CA PRO A 72 9.33 1.64 1.60
C PRO A 72 9.25 0.98 2.98
N PRO A 73 9.57 1.71 4.07
CA PRO A 73 9.38 1.16 5.40
C PRO A 73 7.91 0.78 5.64
N LEU A 74 7.69 -0.34 6.32
CA LEU A 74 6.37 -0.94 6.55
C LEU A 74 5.36 0.06 7.16
N PHE A 75 5.84 1.02 7.95
CA PHE A 75 4.98 2.06 8.52
C PHE A 75 4.30 2.93 7.45
N LEU A 76 4.99 3.26 6.34
CA LEU A 76 4.42 4.09 5.27
C LEU A 76 3.33 3.36 4.50
N MET A 77 3.54 2.06 4.25
CA MET A 77 2.52 1.23 3.60
C MET A 77 1.28 1.10 4.48
N ARG A 78 1.46 0.91 5.80
CA ARG A 78 0.36 0.87 6.77
C ARG A 78 -0.39 2.20 6.85
N SER A 79 0.32 3.33 6.91
CA SER A 79 -0.33 4.63 6.94
C SER A 79 -1.16 4.90 5.68
N ALA A 80 -0.66 4.51 4.50
CA ALA A 80 -1.42 4.64 3.25
C ALA A 80 -2.71 3.81 3.28
N ALA A 81 -2.65 2.56 3.75
CA ALA A 81 -3.84 1.70 3.84
C ALA A 81 -4.90 2.24 4.83
N VAL A 82 -4.46 2.79 5.97
CA VAL A 82 -5.37 3.41 6.95
C VAL A 82 -6.08 4.62 6.36
N LEU A 83 -5.34 5.51 5.70
CA LEU A 83 -5.91 6.70 5.08
C LEU A 83 -6.80 6.36 3.87
N GLN A 84 -6.51 5.28 3.13
CA GLN A 84 -7.39 4.76 2.08
C GLN A 84 -8.75 4.30 2.65
N SER A 85 -8.70 3.64 3.81
CA SER A 85 -9.90 3.16 4.51
C SER A 85 -10.73 4.32 5.03
N PHE A 86 -10.07 5.36 5.57
CA PHE A 86 -10.73 6.59 5.99
C PHE A 86 -11.36 7.34 4.82
N SER A 87 -10.67 7.44 3.68
CA SER A 87 -11.20 8.07 2.46
C SER A 87 -12.48 7.39 1.96
N LEU A 88 -12.51 6.05 1.95
CA LEU A 88 -13.71 5.29 1.61
C LEU A 88 -14.87 5.57 2.58
N TYR A 89 -14.59 5.51 3.89
CA TYR A 89 -15.57 5.84 4.92
C TYR A 89 -16.15 7.25 4.73
N TRP A 90 -15.29 8.23 4.44
CA TRP A 90 -15.70 9.62 4.23
C TRP A 90 -16.55 9.83 2.97
N LEU A 91 -16.28 9.08 1.90
CA LEU A 91 -17.12 9.06 0.70
C LEU A 91 -18.53 8.53 0.99
N VAL A 92 -18.62 7.45 1.78
CA VAL A 92 -19.92 6.88 2.18
C VAL A 92 -20.69 7.84 3.08
N LEU A 93 -20.02 8.46 4.07
CA LEU A 93 -20.65 9.45 4.93
C LEU A 93 -21.15 10.67 4.15
N GLY A 94 -20.35 11.13 3.17
CA GLY A 94 -20.75 12.21 2.27
C GLY A 94 -22.00 11.91 1.46
N TRP A 95 -22.10 10.70 0.92
CA TRP A 95 -23.30 10.24 0.21
C TRP A 95 -24.55 10.32 1.09
N MET A 96 -24.44 9.87 2.34
CA MET A 96 -25.57 9.92 3.29
C MET A 96 -25.96 11.36 3.65
N TRP A 97 -24.99 12.25 3.82
CA TRP A 97 -25.28 13.67 4.06
C TRP A 97 -25.98 14.33 2.88
N ILE A 98 -25.57 13.97 1.66
CA ILE A 98 -26.23 14.43 0.43
C ILE A 98 -27.68 13.93 0.37
N GLU A 99 -27.92 12.65 0.64
CA GLU A 99 -29.28 12.09 0.68
C GLU A 99 -30.15 12.81 1.70
N GLU A 100 -29.64 13.04 2.93
CA GLU A 100 -30.37 13.74 3.99
C GLU A 100 -30.70 15.19 3.62
N VAL A 101 -29.78 15.90 2.96
CA VAL A 101 -30.02 17.26 2.45
C VAL A 101 -31.10 17.25 1.38
N ILE A 102 -31.02 16.34 0.41
CA ILE A 102 -32.01 16.21 -0.67
C ILE A 102 -33.41 15.87 -0.11
N GLU A 103 -33.49 15.07 0.94
CA GLU A 103 -34.75 14.70 1.56
C GLU A 103 -35.37 15.85 2.37
N LYS A 104 -34.57 16.54 3.19
CA LYS A 104 -35.07 17.56 4.12
C LYS A 104 -35.26 18.94 3.50
N ASP A 105 -34.29 19.40 2.72
CA ASP A 105 -34.35 20.73 2.10
C ASP A 105 -33.54 20.77 0.79
N LYS A 106 -34.24 20.59 -0.33
CA LYS A 106 -33.63 20.64 -1.67
C LYS A 106 -33.07 22.03 -2.02
N SER A 107 -33.52 23.10 -1.37
CA SER A 107 -33.00 24.45 -1.63
C SER A 107 -31.57 24.64 -1.10
N CYS A 108 -31.17 23.80 -0.15
CA CYS A 108 -29.80 23.70 0.35
C CYS A 108 -28.84 22.97 -0.59
N MET A 109 -29.35 22.39 -1.68
CA MET A 109 -28.51 21.94 -2.76
C MET A 109 -28.18 23.17 -3.63
N PRO A 110 -26.91 23.61 -3.71
CA PRO A 110 -26.56 24.72 -4.58
C PRO A 110 -26.98 24.40 -6.03
N GLU A 111 -27.25 25.43 -6.85
CA GLU A 111 -27.54 25.28 -8.28
C GLU A 111 -26.46 24.46 -9.03
N THR A 112 -25.28 24.27 -8.42
CA THR A 112 -24.21 23.39 -8.86
C THR A 112 -24.34 21.95 -8.32
N THR A 113 -25.50 21.30 -8.51
CA THR A 113 -25.62 19.83 -8.33
C THR A 113 -24.51 19.06 -9.08
N PHE A 114 -24.03 19.64 -10.18
CA PHE A 114 -22.86 19.17 -10.92
C PHE A 114 -21.54 19.16 -10.11
N GLU A 115 -21.26 20.15 -9.25
CA GLU A 115 -20.03 20.18 -8.44
C GLU A 115 -20.01 19.08 -7.38
N VAL A 116 -21.15 18.83 -6.74
CA VAL A 116 -21.29 17.73 -5.76
C VAL A 116 -21.12 16.37 -6.43
N ILE A 117 -21.80 16.16 -7.57
CA ILE A 117 -21.70 14.91 -8.33
C ILE A 117 -20.27 14.71 -8.86
N THR A 118 -19.64 15.75 -9.40
CA THR A 118 -18.25 15.66 -9.90
C THR A 118 -17.26 15.42 -8.77
N THR A 119 -17.48 15.97 -7.59
CA THR A 119 -16.65 15.68 -6.40
C THR A 119 -16.80 14.22 -5.98
N TYR A 120 -18.02 13.68 -5.99
CA TYR A 120 -18.25 12.27 -5.66
C TYR A 120 -17.63 11.32 -6.69
N ILE A 121 -17.92 11.52 -7.98
CA ILE A 121 -17.36 10.70 -9.08
C ILE A 121 -15.83 10.82 -9.11
N GLY A 122 -15.31 12.04 -8.96
CA GLY A 122 -13.88 12.31 -8.89
C GLY A 122 -13.23 11.64 -7.69
N GLY A 123 -13.87 11.69 -6.52
CA GLY A 123 -13.42 11.03 -5.30
C GLY A 123 -13.36 9.50 -5.42
N VAL A 124 -14.40 8.88 -5.99
CA VAL A 124 -14.40 7.43 -6.28
C VAL A 124 -13.33 7.08 -7.30
N GLY A 125 -13.20 7.86 -8.38
CA GLY A 125 -12.18 7.65 -9.40
C GLY A 125 -10.76 7.75 -8.84
N LEU A 126 -10.51 8.76 -8.00
CA LEU A 126 -9.24 8.95 -7.32
C LEU A 126 -8.96 7.80 -6.35
N TRP A 127 -9.96 7.37 -5.57
CA TRP A 127 -9.82 6.23 -4.66
C TRP A 127 -9.45 4.93 -5.39
N ILE A 128 -10.05 4.67 -6.56
CA ILE A 128 -9.71 3.52 -7.41
C ILE A 128 -8.28 3.65 -7.95
N LEU A 129 -7.88 4.84 -8.39
CA LEU A 129 -6.52 5.11 -8.86
C LEU A 129 -5.49 4.88 -7.75
N GLU A 130 -5.74 5.41 -6.55
CA GLU A 130 -4.91 5.21 -5.36
C GLU A 130 -4.76 3.73 -5.03
N LEU A 131 -5.86 2.97 -5.00
CA LEU A 131 -5.85 1.53 -4.78
C LEU A 131 -5.02 0.79 -5.84
N SER A 132 -5.21 1.15 -7.11
CA SER A 132 -4.47 0.56 -8.24
C SER A 132 -2.97 0.81 -8.12
N LEU A 133 -2.58 2.02 -7.70
CA LEU A 133 -1.19 2.37 -7.43
C LEU A 133 -0.64 1.54 -6.25
N ILE A 134 -1.36 1.43 -5.14
CA ILE A 134 -0.93 0.63 -3.98
C ILE A 134 -0.70 -0.83 -4.38
N VAL A 135 -1.64 -1.45 -5.11
CA VAL A 135 -1.51 -2.82 -5.62
C VAL A 135 -0.28 -2.94 -6.53
N LYS A 136 -0.11 -2.01 -7.46
CA LYS A 136 1.05 -2.03 -8.38
C LYS A 136 2.38 -1.86 -7.64
N GLY A 137 2.41 -1.03 -6.60
CA GLY A 137 3.57 -0.88 -5.73
C GLY A 137 3.93 -2.20 -5.02
N PHE A 138 2.92 -2.95 -4.56
CA PHE A 138 3.14 -4.26 -3.94
C PHE A 138 3.67 -5.29 -4.94
N GLU A 139 3.10 -5.35 -6.15
CA GLU A 139 3.60 -6.21 -7.24
C GLU A 139 5.05 -5.89 -7.59
N LEU A 140 5.37 -4.62 -7.81
CA LEU A 140 6.73 -4.16 -8.11
C LEU A 140 7.69 -4.43 -6.95
N GLY A 141 7.21 -4.32 -5.71
CA GLY A 141 7.97 -4.71 -4.52
C GLY A 141 8.32 -6.19 -4.51
N ASN A 142 7.35 -7.06 -4.80
CA ASN A 142 7.59 -8.51 -4.85
C ASN A 142 8.51 -8.89 -6.01
N TYR A 143 8.26 -8.34 -7.20
CA TYR A 143 9.10 -8.55 -8.38
C TYR A 143 10.53 -8.03 -8.18
N ASN A 144 10.70 -6.86 -7.56
CA ASN A 144 12.02 -6.31 -7.26
C ASN A 144 12.74 -7.07 -6.13
N ARG A 145 12.01 -7.74 -5.23
CA ARG A 145 12.61 -8.69 -4.26
C ARG A 145 13.12 -9.94 -4.97
N GLU A 146 12.38 -10.41 -5.97
CA GLU A 146 12.75 -11.54 -6.81
C GLU A 146 13.93 -11.20 -7.75
N LEU A 147 13.97 -9.99 -8.33
CA LEU A 147 15.07 -9.52 -9.18
C LEU A 147 16.31 -9.04 -8.41
N ASN A 148 16.18 -8.43 -7.23
CA ASN A 148 17.32 -8.19 -6.34
C ASN A 148 17.63 -9.44 -5.53
N LEU A 149 17.69 -10.59 -6.20
CA LEU A 149 18.63 -11.66 -5.88
C LEU A 149 19.96 -11.30 -6.59
N PRO A 150 20.73 -10.29 -6.12
CA PRO A 150 22.01 -9.93 -6.76
C PRO A 150 22.96 -11.13 -6.78
N SER A 151 22.78 -12.06 -5.85
CA SER A 151 23.52 -13.29 -5.75
C SER A 151 23.19 -14.29 -6.87
N VAL A 152 21.93 -14.45 -7.29
CA VAL A 152 21.59 -15.43 -8.36
C VAL A 152 22.14 -14.98 -9.71
N GLU A 153 22.01 -13.70 -10.06
CA GLU A 153 22.51 -13.19 -11.35
C GLU A 153 24.05 -13.18 -11.41
N VAL A 154 24.73 -12.93 -10.27
CA VAL A 154 26.19 -13.06 -10.15
C VAL A 154 26.61 -14.51 -10.35
N ILE A 155 25.96 -15.47 -9.68
CA ILE A 155 26.26 -16.90 -9.81
C ILE A 155 26.01 -17.41 -11.23
N GLN A 156 24.95 -16.95 -11.91
CA GLN A 156 24.65 -17.34 -13.29
C GLN A 156 25.74 -16.91 -14.29
N LYS A 157 26.42 -15.80 -14.02
CA LYS A 157 27.54 -15.28 -14.82
C LYS A 157 28.88 -15.95 -14.50
N LEU A 158 28.99 -16.72 -13.42
CA LEU A 158 30.19 -17.49 -13.13
C LEU A 158 30.31 -18.66 -14.09
N GLU A 159 31.49 -18.81 -14.69
CA GLU A 159 31.81 -19.97 -15.51
C GLU A 159 32.02 -21.19 -14.62
N GLU A 160 31.37 -22.30 -14.99
CA GLU A 160 31.61 -23.59 -14.37
C GLU A 160 32.94 -24.16 -14.85
N VAL A 161 33.84 -24.39 -13.90
CA VAL A 161 35.16 -24.97 -14.13
C VAL A 161 35.19 -26.43 -13.70
N ASP A 162 35.86 -27.26 -14.51
CA ASP A 162 36.18 -28.64 -14.17
C ASP A 162 37.33 -28.65 -13.15
N LEU A 163 37.18 -29.42 -12.09
CA LEU A 163 38.16 -29.48 -11.00
C LEU A 163 39.09 -30.69 -11.21
N ALA A 164 40.39 -30.43 -11.16
CA ALA A 164 41.41 -31.47 -11.29
C ALA A 164 41.51 -32.38 -10.05
N GLU A 165 41.05 -31.88 -8.90
CA GLU A 165 41.01 -32.60 -7.61
C GLU A 165 39.56 -32.75 -7.15
N GLU A 166 39.23 -33.89 -6.52
CA GLU A 166 37.93 -34.12 -5.90
C GLU A 166 37.73 -33.20 -4.69
N SER A 167 37.12 -32.03 -4.91
CA SER A 167 36.65 -31.17 -3.83
C SER A 167 35.23 -31.56 -3.41
N LEU A 168 34.85 -31.32 -2.15
CA LEU A 168 33.52 -31.65 -1.63
C LEU A 168 32.65 -30.40 -1.50
N CYS A 169 31.40 -30.48 -1.95
CA CYS A 169 30.44 -29.41 -1.77
C CYS A 169 29.93 -29.40 -0.33
N SER A 170 30.15 -28.31 0.42
CA SER A 170 29.71 -28.24 1.82
C SER A 170 28.19 -28.11 1.99
N ILE A 171 27.43 -28.02 0.90
CA ILE A 171 25.95 -27.93 0.91
C ILE A 171 25.33 -29.33 0.84
N CYS A 172 25.73 -30.13 -0.15
CA CYS A 172 25.18 -31.49 -0.37
C CYS A 172 26.10 -32.61 0.14
N LEU A 173 27.33 -32.28 0.55
CA LEU A 173 28.36 -33.22 1.02
C LEU A 173 28.81 -34.25 -0.03
N ASP A 174 28.65 -33.92 -1.32
CA ASP A 174 29.03 -34.76 -2.45
C ASP A 174 30.21 -34.16 -3.23
N ALA A 175 30.89 -34.99 -4.01
CA ALA A 175 32.06 -34.59 -4.81
C ALA A 175 31.68 -33.58 -5.90
N ILE A 176 32.54 -32.58 -6.09
CA ILE A 176 32.40 -31.56 -7.12
C ILE A 176 33.35 -31.93 -8.26
N HIS A 177 32.76 -32.44 -9.35
CA HIS A 177 33.49 -32.61 -10.61
C HIS A 177 33.49 -31.31 -11.44
N ARG A 178 32.39 -30.55 -11.35
CA ARG A 178 32.18 -29.27 -12.02
C ARG A 178 31.43 -28.32 -11.11
N GLY A 179 31.94 -27.09 -10.96
CA GLY A 179 31.40 -26.14 -10.00
C GLY A 179 31.77 -24.69 -10.29
N VAL A 180 31.25 -23.79 -9.46
CA VAL A 180 31.53 -22.36 -9.51
C VAL A 180 32.29 -21.95 -8.25
N SER A 181 33.31 -21.12 -8.43
CA SER A 181 34.11 -20.58 -7.34
C SER A 181 33.69 -19.14 -7.04
N LEU A 182 33.42 -18.87 -5.76
CA LEU A 182 33.10 -17.53 -5.28
C LEU A 182 34.37 -16.67 -5.16
N SER A 183 34.20 -15.36 -5.00
CA SER A 183 35.29 -14.40 -4.72
C SER A 183 36.09 -14.73 -3.44
N CYS A 184 35.49 -15.50 -2.52
CA CYS A 184 36.15 -16.02 -1.32
C CYS A 184 36.85 -17.37 -1.53
N ASN A 185 37.01 -17.83 -2.77
CA ASN A 185 37.67 -19.07 -3.20
C ASN A 185 37.02 -20.39 -2.74
N HIS A 186 35.80 -20.35 -2.20
CA HIS A 186 35.03 -21.57 -1.93
C HIS A 186 34.25 -22.00 -3.17
N THR A 187 34.27 -23.30 -3.46
CA THR A 187 33.65 -23.89 -4.64
C THR A 187 32.46 -24.76 -4.27
N PHE A 188 31.41 -24.69 -5.08
CA PHE A 188 30.16 -25.43 -4.89
C PHE A 188 29.60 -25.89 -6.24
N HIS A 189 28.73 -26.90 -6.25
CA HIS A 189 27.90 -27.14 -7.44
C HIS A 189 27.05 -25.90 -7.71
N LYS A 190 26.94 -25.52 -9.00
CA LYS A 190 26.18 -24.34 -9.41
C LYS A 190 24.75 -24.35 -8.85
N LEU A 191 24.04 -25.46 -9.02
CA LEU A 191 22.68 -25.62 -8.48
C LEU A 191 22.60 -25.51 -6.96
N CYS A 192 23.61 -26.00 -6.23
CA CYS A 192 23.63 -25.95 -4.77
C CYS A 192 23.78 -24.51 -4.28
N ILE A 193 24.73 -23.76 -4.85
CA ILE A 193 24.93 -22.36 -4.46
C ILE A 193 23.83 -21.45 -4.96
N GLU A 194 23.26 -21.68 -6.16
CA GLU A 194 22.07 -20.97 -6.66
C GLU A 194 20.90 -21.05 -5.66
N ARG A 195 20.56 -22.26 -5.20
CA ARG A 195 19.51 -22.44 -4.19
C ARG A 195 19.85 -21.81 -2.84
N TRP A 196 21.11 -21.88 -2.42
CA TRP A 196 21.51 -21.26 -1.16
C TRP A 196 21.28 -19.74 -1.19
N VAL A 197 21.64 -19.11 -2.30
CA VAL A 197 21.58 -17.66 -2.40
C VAL A 197 20.17 -17.09 -2.57
N GLU A 198 19.17 -17.93 -2.84
CA GLU A 198 17.75 -17.60 -2.68
C GLU A 198 17.40 -17.25 -1.23
N SER A 199 18.13 -17.82 -0.27
CA SER A 199 17.90 -17.64 1.18
C SER A 199 18.94 -16.76 1.88
N SER A 200 20.20 -16.74 1.39
CA SER A 200 21.30 -16.02 2.03
C SER A 200 22.37 -15.58 1.02
N ALA A 201 22.62 -14.28 0.91
CA ALA A 201 23.65 -13.70 0.02
C ALA A 201 25.09 -13.80 0.59
N THR A 202 25.40 -14.90 1.26
CA THR A 202 26.72 -15.14 1.88
C THR A 202 27.23 -16.54 1.58
N CYS A 203 28.55 -16.73 1.54
CA CYS A 203 29.16 -18.03 1.35
C CYS A 203 28.72 -19.02 2.45
N PRO A 204 28.19 -20.21 2.12
CA PRO A 204 27.77 -21.22 3.11
C PRO A 204 28.91 -21.66 4.04
N TYR A 205 30.15 -21.58 3.57
CA TYR A 205 31.33 -22.03 4.31
C TYR A 205 31.90 -20.94 5.23
N CYS A 206 32.15 -19.74 4.69
CA CYS A 206 32.87 -18.68 5.43
C CYS A 206 32.03 -17.43 5.77
N ARG A 207 30.76 -17.38 5.31
CA ARG A 207 29.82 -16.26 5.51
C ARG A 207 30.25 -14.90 4.94
N THR A 208 31.30 -14.86 4.14
CA THR A 208 31.65 -13.66 3.34
C THR A 208 30.53 -13.36 2.34
N ALA A 209 30.20 -12.09 2.13
CA ALA A 209 29.21 -11.67 1.14
C ALA A 209 29.62 -12.15 -0.27
N ILE A 210 28.62 -12.59 -1.04
CA ILE A 210 28.76 -13.08 -2.42
C ILE A 210 28.67 -11.92 -3.40
#